data_AF-A0A933MLU2-F1
#
_entry.id   AF-A0A933MLU2-F1
#
_cell.length_a   1.000
_cell.length_b   1.000
_cell.length_c   1.000
_cell.angle_alpha   90.00
_cell.angle_beta   90.00
_cell.angle_gamma   90.00
#
_symmetry.space_group_name_H-M   'P 1'
#
loop_
_entity.id
_entity.type
_entity.pdbx_description
1 polymer ?
#
loop_
_entity_poly.entity_id
_entity_poly.type
_entity_poly.pdbx_seq_one_letter_code
_entity_poly.pdbx_strand_id
1 'polypeptide(L)'
;MGSAPVVTSVLPKGSPASRRRLDCAFLKRCSGCEEEWYETRGKDFAKKTGYEVEVVTIPYQGYEAKYLAAFMGKSGAPDMFIGNLVLKDKVASLALGNPEDAFGQKRAAVIFRESWFFGWVKKNAPDVNFKVYALPCGKACPGAGQLFPWTNLVYKNGPNKQMAWEFYRFISNAKDDLEQHQIQGILPVLTANHETPYVKARPDYQAVKDMLAQPVPPNYFHPKSNELATAFGEAVVGVLYGKGQPKALLDEAAAKSACVCTKRS
;
A
#
# COMPACT_ATOMS: atom_id res chain seq x y z
N MET A 1 20.21 -21.76 9.67
CA MET A 1 19.50 -22.39 10.80
C MET A 1 18.97 -21.24 11.65
N GLY A 2 17.69 -21.04 11.94
CA GLY A 2 16.53 -21.92 11.80
C GLY A 2 15.34 -21.23 11.16
N SER A 3 14.55 -22.04 10.46
CA SER A 3 13.23 -21.76 9.93
C SER A 3 12.25 -21.48 11.07
N ALA A 4 11.60 -20.33 11.06
CA ALA A 4 10.45 -20.10 11.94
C ALA A 4 9.28 -21.00 11.48
N PRO A 5 8.61 -21.72 12.40
CA PRO A 5 7.53 -22.63 12.04
C PRO A 5 6.29 -21.82 11.63
N VAL A 6 5.77 -22.09 10.44
CA VAL A 6 4.39 -21.74 10.10
C VAL A 6 3.52 -22.73 10.89
N VAL A 7 2.91 -22.26 11.98
CA VAL A 7 1.86 -23.04 12.65
C VAL A 7 0.58 -22.89 11.84
N THR A 8 0.40 -23.75 10.86
CA THR A 8 -0.91 -24.02 10.28
C THR A 8 -1.67 -24.90 11.26
N SER A 9 -2.51 -24.30 12.10
CA SER A 9 -3.52 -25.07 12.84
C SER A 9 -4.61 -25.53 11.86
N VAL A 10 -4.38 -26.65 11.18
CA VAL A 10 -5.42 -27.31 10.39
C VAL A 10 -6.30 -28.09 11.37
N LEU A 11 -7.30 -27.43 11.94
CA LEU A 11 -8.39 -28.16 12.59
C LEU A 11 -9.28 -28.83 11.52
N PRO A 12 -9.84 -30.02 11.80
CA PRO A 12 -10.65 -30.74 10.83
C PRO A 12 -11.87 -29.90 10.42
N LYS A 13 -12.13 -29.79 9.12
CA LYS A 13 -13.35 -29.18 8.57
C LYS A 13 -14.57 -29.82 9.22
N GLY A 14 -15.35 -29.02 9.96
CA GLY A 14 -16.71 -29.39 10.39
C GLY A 14 -16.93 -29.63 11.88
N SER A 15 -15.98 -29.34 12.77
CA SER A 15 -16.26 -29.37 14.21
C SER A 15 -17.22 -28.23 14.61
N PRO A 16 -18.04 -28.38 15.66
CA PRO A 16 -18.89 -27.28 16.16
C PRO A 16 -18.10 -26.00 16.48
N ALA A 17 -16.84 -26.15 16.89
CA ALA A 17 -15.90 -25.05 17.13
C ALA A 17 -15.49 -24.32 15.83
N SER A 18 -15.41 -25.01 14.68
CA SER A 18 -15.06 -24.39 13.39
C SER A 18 -16.17 -23.53 12.78
N ARG A 19 -17.42 -23.63 13.28
CA ARG A 19 -18.55 -22.80 12.78
C ARG A 19 -18.62 -21.41 13.44
N ARG A 20 -17.98 -21.22 14.59
CA ARG A 20 -17.97 -19.94 15.33
C ARG A 20 -16.59 -19.27 15.35
N ARG A 21 -15.83 -19.43 14.27
CA ARG A 21 -14.49 -18.85 14.12
C ARG A 21 -14.39 -18.04 12.84
N LEU A 22 -13.86 -16.83 12.95
CA LEU A 22 -13.56 -15.92 11.85
C LEU A 22 -12.04 -15.84 11.68
N ASP A 23 -11.55 -16.25 10.52
CA ASP A 23 -10.13 -16.14 10.19
C ASP A 23 -9.93 -14.81 9.44
N CYS A 24 -9.30 -13.85 10.10
CA CYS A 24 -9.00 -12.55 9.52
C CYS A 24 -7.50 -12.45 9.22
N ALA A 25 -7.15 -12.48 7.92
CA ALA A 25 -5.77 -12.37 7.49
C ALA A 25 -5.38 -10.90 7.31
N PHE A 26 -4.28 -10.48 7.94
CA PHE A 26 -3.74 -9.13 7.84
C PHE A 26 -2.29 -9.17 7.35
N LEU A 27 -1.91 -8.14 6.59
CA LEU A 27 -0.55 -7.98 6.07
C LEU A 27 0.33 -7.38 7.16
N LYS A 28 1.35 -8.13 7.60
CA LYS A 28 2.31 -7.65 8.61
C LYS A 28 3.12 -6.48 8.07
N ARG A 29 2.95 -5.27 8.59
CA ARG A 29 3.77 -4.11 8.20
C ARG A 29 4.29 -3.27 9.36
N CYS A 30 3.53 -3.12 10.44
CA CYS A 30 4.06 -2.65 11.72
C CYS A 30 4.49 -3.85 12.57
N SER A 31 5.69 -3.82 13.14
CA SER A 31 6.08 -4.86 14.11
C SER A 31 5.23 -4.71 15.39
N GLY A 32 4.25 -5.61 15.58
CA GLY A 32 3.51 -5.82 16.83
C GLY A 32 2.21 -5.02 16.99
N CYS A 33 2.25 -3.69 16.87
CA CYS A 33 1.17 -2.86 17.42
C CYS A 33 -0.18 -2.92 16.67
N GLU A 34 -0.18 -3.17 15.35
CA GLU A 34 -1.43 -3.32 14.58
C GLU A 34 -2.11 -4.67 14.87
N GLU A 35 -1.33 -5.72 15.04
CA GLU A 35 -1.81 -7.07 15.34
C GLU A 35 -2.48 -7.10 16.70
N GLU A 36 -1.83 -6.52 17.71
CA GLU A 36 -2.39 -6.37 19.07
C GLU A 36 -3.72 -5.61 19.09
N TRP A 37 -3.86 -4.60 18.23
CA TRP A 37 -5.11 -3.86 18.10
C TRP A 37 -6.22 -4.75 17.53
N TYR A 38 -5.96 -5.46 16.42
CA TYR A 38 -6.93 -6.39 15.82
C TYR A 38 -7.30 -7.54 16.76
N GLU A 39 -6.34 -8.06 17.53
CA GLU A 39 -6.60 -9.08 18.54
C GLU A 39 -7.51 -8.54 19.66
N THR A 40 -7.27 -7.32 20.10
CA THR A 40 -8.08 -6.66 21.14
C THR A 40 -9.50 -6.44 20.65
N ARG A 41 -9.68 -5.87 19.46
CA ARG A 41 -11.00 -5.66 18.86
C ARG A 41 -11.69 -6.99 18.52
N GLY A 42 -10.93 -8.00 18.14
CA GLY A 42 -11.41 -9.37 17.96
C GLY A 42 -12.00 -9.96 19.24
N LYS A 43 -11.34 -9.76 20.39
CA LYS A 43 -11.85 -10.17 21.71
C LYS A 43 -13.14 -9.44 22.08
N ASP A 44 -13.24 -8.14 21.81
CA ASP A 44 -14.46 -7.37 22.07
C ASP A 44 -15.62 -7.82 21.18
N PHE A 45 -15.34 -8.11 19.92
CA PHE A 45 -16.32 -8.69 19.01
C PHE A 45 -16.79 -10.07 19.46
N ALA A 46 -15.87 -10.92 19.94
CA ALA A 46 -16.18 -12.24 20.47
C ALA A 46 -17.06 -12.17 21.70
N LYS A 47 -16.80 -11.25 22.64
CA LYS A 47 -17.68 -11.01 23.80
C LYS A 47 -19.09 -10.61 23.38
N LYS A 48 -19.22 -9.82 22.30
CA LYS A 48 -20.52 -9.32 21.81
C LYS A 48 -21.33 -10.38 21.05
N THR A 49 -20.66 -11.24 20.29
CA THR A 49 -21.32 -12.10 19.30
C THR A 49 -21.20 -13.60 19.58
N GLY A 50 -20.27 -14.00 20.46
CA GLY A 50 -19.91 -15.39 20.68
C GLY A 50 -19.14 -16.04 19.51
N TYR A 51 -18.64 -15.25 18.55
CA TYR A 51 -17.75 -15.70 17.47
C TYR A 51 -16.30 -15.29 17.78
N GLU A 52 -15.40 -16.26 17.78
CA GLU A 52 -13.98 -15.99 17.97
C GLU A 52 -13.37 -15.42 16.68
N VAL A 53 -12.57 -14.36 16.80
CA VAL A 53 -11.78 -13.79 15.70
C VAL A 53 -10.34 -14.22 15.87
N GLU A 54 -9.82 -14.98 14.91
CA GLU A 54 -8.41 -15.32 14.81
C GLU A 54 -7.73 -14.33 13.86
N VAL A 55 -6.71 -13.63 14.38
CA VAL A 55 -5.86 -12.74 13.59
C VAL A 55 -4.74 -13.57 13.01
N VAL A 56 -4.76 -13.74 11.69
CA VAL A 56 -3.72 -14.47 10.95
C VAL A 56 -2.80 -13.47 10.29
N THR A 57 -1.61 -13.32 10.83
CA THR A 57 -0.59 -12.44 10.27
C THR A 57 0.11 -13.13 9.11
N ILE A 58 -0.05 -12.60 7.91
CA ILE A 58 0.73 -13.04 6.75
C ILE A 58 1.89 -12.04 6.61
N PRO A 59 3.16 -12.49 6.70
CA PRO A 59 4.28 -11.60 6.48
C PRO A 59 4.13 -10.95 5.11
N TYR A 60 4.16 -9.62 5.09
CA TYR A 60 4.12 -8.88 3.83
C TYR A 60 5.32 -9.26 2.95
N GLN A 61 6.39 -9.82 3.52
CA GLN A 61 7.51 -10.47 2.82
C GLN A 61 7.04 -11.72 2.04
N GLY A 62 6.48 -11.45 0.88
CA GLY A 62 5.86 -12.41 -0.02
C GLY A 62 4.96 -11.68 -1.01
N TYR A 63 4.19 -10.71 -0.51
CA TYR A 63 3.49 -9.72 -1.33
C TYR A 63 4.43 -8.56 -1.67
N GLU A 64 5.21 -8.03 -0.73
CA GLU A 64 6.41 -7.23 -1.00
C GLU A 64 7.44 -8.07 -1.75
N ALA A 65 7.82 -9.29 -1.38
CA ALA A 65 8.80 -10.02 -2.22
C ALA A 65 8.32 -10.27 -3.68
N LYS A 66 6.99 -10.33 -3.94
CA LYS A 66 6.43 -10.34 -5.31
C LYS A 66 6.24 -8.93 -5.92
N TYR A 67 5.91 -7.92 -5.12
CA TYR A 67 5.78 -6.52 -5.53
C TYR A 67 7.12 -5.81 -5.55
N LEU A 68 7.99 -5.87 -4.54
CA LEU A 68 9.44 -5.67 -4.54
C LEU A 68 10.16 -6.43 -5.66
N ALA A 69 9.81 -7.67 -6.03
CA ALA A 69 10.33 -8.26 -7.28
C ALA A 69 9.76 -7.58 -8.54
N ALA A 70 8.56 -7.00 -8.48
CA ALA A 70 7.93 -6.14 -9.49
C ALA A 70 8.17 -4.61 -9.30
N PHE A 71 8.94 -4.20 -8.28
CA PHE A 71 9.22 -2.80 -7.89
C PHE A 71 10.72 -2.56 -8.00
N MET A 72 11.54 -3.55 -7.62
CA MET A 72 12.80 -3.85 -8.30
C MET A 72 12.58 -4.31 -9.76
N GLY A 73 11.33 -4.60 -10.13
CA GLY A 73 10.85 -4.99 -11.44
C GLY A 73 9.77 -4.09 -12.03
N LYS A 74 9.97 -2.76 -12.05
CA LYS A 74 9.30 -1.82 -12.97
C LYS A 74 7.82 -1.42 -12.67
N SER A 75 7.57 -0.27 -12.01
CA SER A 75 6.45 0.66 -12.33
C SER A 75 6.43 1.96 -11.50
N GLY A 76 6.04 3.11 -12.11
CA GLY A 76 5.55 4.35 -11.45
C GLY A 76 6.17 5.68 -11.97
N ALA A 77 5.44 6.43 -12.81
CA ALA A 77 5.81 7.59 -13.68
C ALA A 77 6.56 8.81 -13.03
N PRO A 78 7.26 9.72 -13.78
CA PRO A 78 7.22 10.03 -15.22
C PRO A 78 8.50 9.66 -16.00
N ASP A 79 8.39 8.94 -17.11
CA ASP A 79 9.52 8.28 -17.78
C ASP A 79 10.53 9.23 -18.44
N MET A 80 10.07 10.39 -18.91
CA MET A 80 10.98 11.46 -19.36
C MET A 80 11.70 12.15 -18.20
N PHE A 81 11.10 12.14 -17.00
CA PHE A 81 11.69 12.75 -15.82
C PHE A 81 12.67 11.77 -15.17
N ILE A 82 12.23 10.57 -14.75
CA ILE A 82 13.07 9.59 -14.04
C ILE A 82 14.24 9.09 -14.91
N GLY A 83 14.00 8.83 -16.20
CA GLY A 83 15.07 8.46 -17.14
C GLY A 83 16.15 9.54 -17.22
N ASN A 84 15.76 10.82 -17.28
CA ASN A 84 16.70 11.93 -17.26
C ASN A 84 17.38 12.07 -15.88
N LEU A 85 16.66 11.93 -14.77
CA LEU A 85 17.26 11.98 -13.43
C LEU A 85 18.39 10.95 -13.27
N VAL A 86 18.24 9.77 -13.87
CA VAL A 86 19.25 8.69 -13.80
C VAL A 86 20.35 8.88 -14.84
N LEU A 87 19.99 9.04 -16.11
CA LEU A 87 20.95 8.95 -17.22
C LEU A 87 21.58 10.30 -17.62
N LYS A 88 20.81 11.40 -17.51
CA LYS A 88 21.23 12.73 -17.96
C LYS A 88 21.70 13.60 -16.81
N ASP A 89 20.81 13.86 -15.85
CA ASP A 89 21.01 14.79 -14.75
C ASP A 89 21.75 14.15 -13.57
N LYS A 90 21.76 12.81 -13.50
CA LYS A 90 22.48 12.00 -12.49
C LYS A 90 22.13 12.35 -11.03
N VAL A 91 20.92 12.82 -10.80
CA VAL A 91 20.36 13.17 -9.48
C VAL A 91 19.54 12.03 -8.86
N ALA A 92 19.34 10.93 -9.59
CA ALA A 92 18.78 9.69 -9.07
C ALA A 92 19.74 8.52 -9.37
N SER A 93 19.84 7.56 -8.44
CA SER A 93 20.73 6.40 -8.58
C SER A 93 19.98 5.09 -8.39
N LEU A 94 20.18 4.16 -9.33
CA LEU A 94 19.66 2.80 -9.25
C LEU A 94 20.39 1.96 -8.19
N ALA A 95 21.52 2.45 -7.65
CA ALA A 95 22.35 1.72 -6.68
C ALA A 95 22.00 2.05 -5.21
N LEU A 96 21.06 2.96 -4.94
CA LEU A 96 20.76 3.41 -3.57
C LEU A 96 20.05 2.36 -2.69
N GLY A 97 19.58 1.26 -3.30
CA GLY A 97 18.92 0.16 -2.60
C GLY A 97 17.47 0.51 -2.23
N ASN A 98 17.03 0.05 -1.06
CA ASN A 98 15.70 0.38 -0.54
C ASN A 98 15.59 1.90 -0.28
N PRO A 99 14.59 2.61 -0.86
CA PRO A 99 14.50 4.07 -0.72
C PRO A 99 14.20 4.57 0.70
N GLU A 100 13.43 3.82 1.49
CA GLU A 100 13.15 4.14 2.91
C GLU A 100 14.44 4.17 3.71
N ASP A 101 15.26 3.13 3.57
CA ASP A 101 16.56 3.03 4.21
C ASP A 101 17.52 4.12 3.71
N ALA A 102 17.53 4.39 2.41
CA ALA A 102 18.37 5.44 1.83
C ALA A 102 18.00 6.84 2.39
N PHE A 103 16.72 7.13 2.56
CA PHE A 103 16.25 8.38 3.16
C PHE A 103 16.53 8.42 4.67
N GLY A 104 16.25 7.33 5.39
CA GLY A 104 16.54 7.19 6.82
C GLY A 104 18.03 7.37 7.15
N GLN A 105 18.91 6.85 6.28
CA GLN A 105 20.36 7.00 6.37
C GLN A 105 20.87 8.35 5.82
N LYS A 106 19.97 9.27 5.45
CA LYS A 106 20.29 10.60 4.91
C LYS A 106 21.12 10.56 3.61
N ARG A 107 21.04 9.43 2.87
CA ARG A 107 21.66 9.24 1.55
C ARG A 107 20.77 9.74 0.40
N ALA A 108 19.47 9.88 0.63
CA ALA A 108 18.52 10.49 -0.31
C ALA A 108 17.93 11.77 0.28
N ALA A 109 18.00 12.87 -0.48
CA ALA A 109 17.44 14.16 -0.05
C ALA A 109 15.93 14.28 -0.30
N VAL A 110 15.41 13.55 -1.30
CA VAL A 110 14.00 13.55 -1.70
C VAL A 110 13.55 12.11 -1.92
N ILE A 111 12.34 11.80 -1.48
CA ILE A 111 11.71 10.49 -1.66
C ILE A 111 10.22 10.68 -1.98
N PHE A 112 9.69 9.83 -2.87
CA PHE A 112 8.25 9.74 -3.13
C PHE A 112 7.66 8.60 -2.30
N ARG A 113 6.82 8.92 -1.31
CA ARG A 113 6.19 7.93 -0.43
C ARG A 113 4.78 8.29 -0.01
N GLU A 114 4.06 7.22 0.37
CA GLU A 114 2.72 7.26 0.95
C GLU A 114 2.74 7.71 2.41
N SER A 115 1.56 7.98 2.97
CA SER A 115 1.39 8.52 4.33
C SER A 115 1.89 7.61 5.45
N TRP A 116 2.05 6.30 5.19
CA TRP A 116 2.60 5.35 6.17
C TRP A 116 4.06 5.60 6.51
N PHE A 117 4.78 6.27 5.61
CA PHE A 117 6.20 6.54 5.79
C PHE A 117 6.48 7.40 7.03
N PHE A 118 5.55 8.26 7.43
CA PHE A 118 5.66 9.02 8.68
C PHE A 118 5.83 8.13 9.91
N GLY A 119 4.99 7.10 10.05
CA GLY A 119 5.09 6.13 11.14
C GLY A 119 6.41 5.36 11.08
N TRP A 120 6.87 5.00 9.87
CA TRP A 120 8.14 4.33 9.67
C TRP A 120 9.34 5.21 10.07
N VAL A 121 9.39 6.47 9.64
CA VAL A 121 10.50 7.39 9.96
C VAL A 121 10.57 7.66 11.46
N LYS A 122 9.43 7.93 12.11
CA LYS A 122 9.39 8.13 13.57
C LYS A 122 9.99 6.96 14.36
N LYS A 123 9.87 5.75 13.84
CA LYS A 123 10.34 4.54 14.50
C LYS A 123 11.79 4.20 14.15
N ASN A 124 12.16 4.29 12.87
CA ASN A 124 13.43 3.75 12.38
C ASN A 124 14.50 4.83 12.14
N ALA A 125 14.09 6.09 11.95
CA ALA A 125 14.98 7.21 11.69
C ALA A 125 14.46 8.52 12.33
N PRO A 126 14.25 8.55 13.67
CA PRO A 126 13.59 9.67 14.36
C PRO A 126 14.37 10.99 14.29
N ASP A 127 15.64 10.94 13.94
CA ASP A 127 16.55 12.08 13.79
C ASP A 127 16.52 12.70 12.39
N VAL A 128 15.78 12.11 11.45
CA VAL A 128 15.60 12.69 10.12
C VAL A 128 14.57 13.82 10.17
N ASN A 129 15.04 15.03 9.86
CA ASN A 129 14.19 16.18 9.65
C ASN A 129 13.74 16.23 8.19
N PHE A 130 12.43 16.30 7.98
CA PHE A 130 11.86 16.34 6.63
C PHE A 130 10.61 17.22 6.58
N LYS A 131 10.27 17.62 5.36
CA LYS A 131 9.01 18.28 5.04
C LYS A 131 8.32 17.52 3.93
N VAL A 132 7.01 17.42 4.01
CA VAL A 132 6.19 16.72 3.02
C VAL A 132 5.47 17.74 2.16
N TYR A 133 5.42 17.45 0.86
CA TYR A 133 4.76 18.28 -0.13
C TYR A 133 3.77 17.41 -0.91
N ALA A 134 2.65 18.01 -1.32
CA ALA A 134 1.75 17.35 -2.26
C ALA A 134 2.47 17.10 -3.58
N LEU A 135 2.07 16.05 -4.28
CA LEU A 135 2.59 15.80 -5.62
C LEU A 135 2.20 16.97 -6.53
N PRO A 136 3.16 17.55 -7.28
CA PRO A 136 2.90 18.73 -8.09
C PRO A 136 1.97 18.39 -9.26
N CYS A 137 1.10 19.34 -9.60
CA CYS A 137 0.37 19.28 -10.86
C CYS A 137 1.28 19.70 -12.02
N GLY A 138 1.35 18.86 -13.05
CA GLY A 138 1.93 19.22 -14.34
C GLY A 138 0.83 19.60 -15.33
N LYS A 139 0.86 19.00 -16.53
CA LYS A 139 -0.27 19.07 -17.48
C LYS A 139 -1.55 18.41 -16.95
N ALA A 140 -1.39 17.50 -16.00
CA ALA A 140 -2.47 16.89 -15.23
C ALA A 140 -2.07 16.87 -13.75
N CYS A 141 -3.06 16.92 -12.87
CA CYS A 141 -2.87 16.68 -11.46
C CYS A 141 -2.88 15.17 -11.18
N PRO A 142 -2.04 14.68 -10.26
CA PRO A 142 -2.00 13.27 -9.86
C PRO A 142 -3.33 12.79 -9.25
N GLY A 143 -4.07 13.69 -8.61
CA GLY A 143 -5.38 13.44 -8.05
C GLY A 143 -5.34 12.80 -6.66
N ALA A 144 -6.45 12.88 -5.94
CA ALA A 144 -6.55 12.40 -4.56
C ALA A 144 -6.29 10.88 -4.42
N GLY A 145 -6.45 10.10 -5.49
CA GLY A 145 -6.20 8.66 -5.51
C GLY A 145 -4.74 8.26 -5.22
N GLN A 146 -3.78 9.19 -5.39
CA GLN A 146 -2.36 8.96 -5.06
C GLN A 146 -2.08 8.96 -3.55
N LEU A 147 -3.07 9.24 -2.70
CA LEU A 147 -2.97 8.99 -1.26
C LEU A 147 -3.03 7.49 -0.92
N PHE A 148 -3.26 6.63 -1.91
CA PHE A 148 -3.15 5.17 -1.85
C PHE A 148 -4.02 4.55 -0.74
N PRO A 149 -5.36 4.68 -0.80
CA PRO A 149 -6.23 4.15 0.22
C PRO A 149 -6.18 2.61 0.25
N TRP A 150 -6.05 2.06 1.45
CA TRP A 150 -6.09 0.62 1.69
C TRP A 150 -7.53 0.18 1.93
N THR A 151 -7.87 -1.04 1.52
CA THR A 151 -9.20 -1.58 1.74
C THR A 151 -9.14 -3.00 2.29
N ASN A 152 -10.07 -3.29 3.18
CA ASN A 152 -10.27 -4.63 3.72
C ASN A 152 -11.15 -5.45 2.76
N LEU A 153 -10.79 -6.71 2.55
CA LEU A 153 -11.43 -7.58 1.56
C LEU A 153 -12.04 -8.81 2.24
N VAL A 154 -13.31 -9.10 1.92
CA VAL A 154 -13.93 -10.38 2.28
C VAL A 154 -13.72 -11.39 1.15
N TYR A 155 -13.09 -12.52 1.46
CA TYR A 155 -12.87 -13.58 0.48
C TYR A 155 -14.20 -14.18 -0.02
N LYS A 156 -14.40 -14.17 -1.34
CA LYS A 156 -15.66 -14.58 -2.00
C LYS A 156 -16.11 -16.01 -1.65
N ASN A 157 -15.17 -16.92 -1.43
CA ASN A 157 -15.45 -18.32 -1.12
C ASN A 157 -15.28 -18.65 0.37
N GLY A 158 -15.16 -17.63 1.22
CA GLY A 158 -15.08 -17.82 2.67
C GLY A 158 -16.37 -18.44 3.23
N PRO A 159 -16.27 -19.30 4.26
CA PRO A 159 -17.44 -19.94 4.87
C PRO A 159 -18.28 -18.97 5.71
N ASN A 160 -17.67 -17.93 6.30
CA ASN A 160 -18.29 -17.03 7.28
C ASN A 160 -18.41 -15.57 6.81
N LYS A 161 -18.74 -15.35 5.53
CA LYS A 161 -18.72 -14.01 4.88
C LYS A 161 -19.57 -12.96 5.58
N GLN A 162 -20.78 -13.32 5.99
CA GLN A 162 -21.67 -12.36 6.65
C GLN A 162 -21.03 -11.86 7.95
N MET A 163 -20.45 -12.78 8.73
CA MET A 163 -19.80 -12.45 9.98
C MET A 163 -18.51 -11.65 9.78
N ALA A 164 -17.76 -11.88 8.68
CA ALA A 164 -16.64 -11.03 8.30
C ALA A 164 -17.09 -9.59 7.98
N TRP A 165 -18.22 -9.43 7.28
CA TRP A 165 -18.82 -8.11 7.07
C TRP A 165 -19.30 -7.45 8.37
N GLU A 166 -19.90 -8.20 9.30
CA GLU A 166 -20.28 -7.66 10.61
C GLU A 166 -19.07 -7.19 11.41
N PHE A 167 -17.95 -7.94 11.36
CA PHE A 167 -16.70 -7.51 11.99
C PHE A 167 -16.17 -6.22 11.35
N TYR A 168 -16.19 -6.11 10.02
CA TYR A 168 -15.80 -4.87 9.37
C TYR A 168 -16.70 -3.71 9.74
N ARG A 169 -18.02 -3.88 9.84
CA ARG A 169 -18.92 -2.82 10.33
C ARG A 169 -18.64 -2.45 11.78
N PHE A 170 -18.30 -3.42 12.62
CA PHE A 170 -17.95 -3.20 14.01
C PHE A 170 -16.74 -2.27 14.16
N ILE A 171 -15.69 -2.48 13.35
CA ILE A 171 -14.46 -1.65 13.40
C ILE A 171 -14.51 -0.41 12.49
N SER A 172 -15.46 -0.32 11.54
CA SER A 172 -15.62 0.83 10.64
C SER A 172 -16.39 1.97 11.30
N ASN A 173 -15.81 2.56 12.33
CA ASN A 173 -16.37 3.72 13.03
C ASN A 173 -15.26 4.74 13.34
N ALA A 174 -15.65 6.00 13.59
CA ALA A 174 -14.67 7.09 13.77
C ALA A 174 -13.67 6.84 14.90
N LYS A 175 -14.11 6.25 16.01
CA LYS A 175 -13.22 5.96 17.14
C LYS A 175 -12.16 4.93 16.75
N ASP A 176 -12.59 3.79 16.21
CA ASP A 176 -11.70 2.68 15.88
C ASP A 176 -10.80 3.02 14.67
N ASP A 177 -11.31 3.77 13.69
CA ASP A 177 -10.52 4.36 12.61
C ASP A 177 -9.41 5.25 13.18
N LEU A 178 -9.71 6.20 14.07
CA LEU A 178 -8.69 7.07 14.64
C LEU A 178 -7.63 6.27 15.41
N GLU A 179 -8.07 5.38 16.29
CA GLU A 179 -7.18 4.61 17.18
C GLU A 179 -6.23 3.72 16.40
N GLN A 180 -6.74 2.97 15.42
CA GLN A 180 -5.93 2.09 14.58
C GLN A 180 -4.85 2.89 13.83
N HIS A 181 -5.24 4.00 13.19
CA HIS A 181 -4.33 4.77 12.35
C HIS A 181 -3.31 5.56 13.20
N GLN A 182 -3.65 5.93 14.44
CA GLN A 182 -2.69 6.49 15.40
C GLN A 182 -1.60 5.49 15.77
N ILE A 183 -1.99 4.25 16.10
CA ILE A 183 -1.06 3.18 16.47
C ILE A 183 -0.08 2.89 15.34
N GLN A 184 -0.58 2.87 14.10
CA GLN A 184 0.24 2.62 12.92
C GLN A 184 1.06 3.84 12.46
N GLY A 185 0.75 5.03 12.96
CA GLY A 185 1.37 6.27 12.50
C GLY A 185 0.96 6.66 11.08
N ILE A 186 -0.27 6.31 10.65
CA ILE A 186 -0.81 6.60 9.31
C ILE A 186 -2.03 7.55 9.39
N LEU A 187 -2.57 7.97 8.24
CA LEU A 187 -3.73 8.86 8.17
C LEU A 187 -5.05 8.08 8.30
N PRO A 188 -5.98 8.49 9.18
CA PRO A 188 -7.33 7.91 9.25
C PRO A 188 -8.08 8.05 7.92
N VAL A 189 -8.90 7.06 7.60
CA VAL A 189 -9.67 7.03 6.33
C VAL A 189 -10.95 7.84 6.47
N LEU A 190 -11.60 7.82 7.64
CA LEU A 190 -12.85 8.55 7.83
C LEU A 190 -12.57 10.05 7.96
N THR A 191 -13.21 10.84 7.10
CA THR A 191 -13.05 12.30 7.06
C THR A 191 -13.37 12.98 8.40
N ALA A 192 -14.24 12.38 9.21
CA ALA A 192 -14.54 12.82 10.57
C ALA A 192 -13.29 12.95 11.46
N ASN A 193 -12.23 12.20 11.17
CA ASN A 193 -10.99 12.19 11.94
C ASN A 193 -9.91 13.13 11.40
N HIS A 194 -10.10 13.74 10.21
CA HIS A 194 -9.07 14.56 9.55
C HIS A 194 -8.76 15.86 10.30
N GLU A 195 -9.69 16.32 11.13
CA GLU A 195 -9.54 17.56 11.91
C GLU A 195 -9.09 17.31 13.36
N THR A 196 -8.77 16.07 13.71
CA THR A 196 -8.31 15.68 15.05
C THR A 196 -6.92 16.27 15.36
N PRO A 197 -6.56 16.44 16.66
CA PRO A 197 -5.23 16.91 17.04
C PRO A 197 -4.10 16.05 16.47
N TYR A 198 -4.31 14.72 16.40
CA TYR A 198 -3.35 13.80 15.81
C TYR A 198 -3.06 14.12 14.35
N VAL A 199 -4.10 14.24 13.52
CA VAL A 199 -3.92 14.48 12.08
C VAL A 199 -3.30 15.86 11.83
N LYS A 200 -3.75 16.89 12.55
CA LYS A 200 -3.21 18.26 12.45
C LYS A 200 -1.75 18.38 12.88
N ALA A 201 -1.30 17.54 13.81
CA ALA A 201 0.07 17.52 14.29
C ALA A 201 1.04 16.80 13.35
N ARG A 202 0.54 16.11 12.31
CA ARG A 202 1.42 15.41 11.37
C ARG A 202 2.11 16.41 10.41
N PRO A 203 3.37 16.18 10.06
CA PRO A 203 4.12 17.03 9.14
C PRO A 203 3.60 16.97 7.70
N ASP A 204 2.79 15.96 7.36
CA ASP A 204 2.14 15.80 6.06
C ASP A 204 0.73 16.39 5.99
N TYR A 205 0.20 16.98 7.07
CA TYR A 205 -1.19 17.45 7.11
C TYR A 205 -1.56 18.38 5.95
N GLN A 206 -0.74 19.39 5.67
CA GLN A 206 -1.01 20.31 4.57
C GLN A 206 -0.92 19.61 3.21
N ALA A 207 0.08 18.76 3.00
CA ALA A 207 0.24 18.00 1.76
C ALA A 207 -0.96 17.08 1.49
N VAL A 208 -1.52 16.47 2.55
CA VAL A 208 -2.71 15.64 2.48
C VAL A 208 -3.92 16.47 2.06
N LYS A 209 -4.13 17.64 2.68
CA LYS A 209 -5.23 18.54 2.29
C LYS A 209 -5.12 18.98 0.84
N ASP A 210 -3.91 19.34 0.41
CA ASP A 210 -3.64 19.77 -0.95
C ASP A 210 -3.91 18.63 -1.95
N MET A 211 -3.54 17.39 -1.61
CA MET A 211 -3.84 16.20 -2.44
C MET A 211 -5.34 15.87 -2.46
N LEU A 212 -6.04 15.95 -1.32
CA LEU A 212 -7.48 15.69 -1.23
C LEU A 212 -8.32 16.72 -2.00
N ALA A 213 -7.81 17.94 -2.17
CA ALA A 213 -8.45 18.98 -2.99
C ALA A 213 -8.32 18.73 -4.51
N GLN A 214 -7.43 17.83 -4.94
CA GLN A 214 -7.28 17.46 -6.35
C GLN A 214 -8.43 16.56 -6.80
N PRO A 215 -8.78 16.58 -8.11
CA PRO A 215 -9.80 15.68 -8.63
C PRO A 215 -9.48 14.22 -8.35
N VAL A 216 -10.50 13.42 -8.05
CA VAL A 216 -10.35 11.97 -7.95
C VAL A 216 -10.04 11.45 -9.36
N PRO A 217 -8.91 10.74 -9.55
CA PRO A 217 -8.56 10.24 -10.87
C PRO A 217 -9.60 9.19 -11.31
N PRO A 218 -9.88 9.09 -12.62
CA PRO A 218 -10.74 8.04 -13.14
C PRO A 218 -10.23 6.66 -12.73
N ASN A 219 -11.16 5.79 -12.33
CA ASN A 219 -10.83 4.42 -11.94
C ASN A 219 -10.72 3.55 -13.20
N TYR A 220 -9.52 3.05 -13.49
CA TYR A 220 -9.27 2.18 -14.64
C TYR A 220 -9.24 0.72 -14.19
N PHE A 221 -10.38 0.05 -14.28
CA PHE A 221 -10.45 -1.40 -14.05
C PHE A 221 -10.51 -2.14 -15.39
N HIS A 222 -9.50 -2.98 -15.65
CA HIS A 222 -9.48 -3.87 -16.79
C HIS A 222 -9.08 -5.29 -16.33
N PRO A 223 -9.72 -6.36 -16.83
CA PRO A 223 -9.35 -7.74 -16.45
C PRO A 223 -7.88 -8.06 -16.69
N LYS A 224 -7.26 -7.37 -17.65
CA LYS A 224 -5.84 -7.49 -18.01
C LYS A 224 -4.98 -6.33 -17.50
N SER A 225 -5.40 -5.59 -16.48
CA SER A 225 -4.61 -4.47 -15.93
C SER A 225 -3.18 -4.86 -15.56
N ASN A 226 -2.95 -6.11 -15.14
CA ASN A 226 -1.61 -6.63 -14.85
C ASN A 226 -0.74 -6.74 -16.12
N GLU A 227 -1.32 -7.16 -17.25
CA GLU A 227 -0.60 -7.23 -18.53
C GLU A 227 -0.26 -5.82 -19.04
N LEU A 228 -1.19 -4.88 -18.90
CA LEU A 228 -0.99 -3.48 -19.25
C LEU A 228 0.13 -2.85 -18.39
N ALA A 229 0.09 -3.08 -17.07
CA ALA A 229 1.12 -2.62 -16.15
C ALA A 229 2.49 -3.22 -16.47
N THR A 230 2.55 -4.50 -16.85
CA THR A 230 3.79 -5.19 -17.24
C THR A 230 4.38 -4.57 -18.51
N ALA A 231 3.60 -4.41 -19.57
CA ALA A 231 4.07 -3.84 -20.83
C ALA A 231 4.58 -2.40 -20.65
N PHE A 232 3.86 -1.59 -19.87
CA PHE A 232 4.30 -0.26 -19.52
C PHE A 232 5.60 -0.28 -18.70
N GLY A 233 5.64 -1.06 -17.61
CA GLY A 233 6.81 -1.20 -16.75
C GLY A 233 8.04 -1.60 -17.55
N GLU A 234 7.91 -2.55 -18.47
CA GLU A 234 9.00 -3.01 -19.34
C GLU A 234 9.68 -1.89 -20.12
N ALA A 235 8.89 -1.00 -20.72
CA ALA A 235 9.37 0.18 -21.42
C ALA A 235 10.15 1.11 -20.49
N VAL A 236 9.64 1.37 -19.29
CA VAL A 236 10.30 2.23 -18.29
C VAL A 236 11.70 1.73 -17.94
N VAL A 237 11.87 0.44 -17.64
CA VAL A 237 13.23 -0.10 -17.39
C VAL A 237 14.08 -0.13 -18.64
N GLY A 238 13.49 -0.33 -19.82
CA GLY A 238 14.20 -0.15 -21.06
C GLY A 238 14.87 1.23 -21.11
N VAL A 239 14.13 2.28 -20.75
CA VAL A 239 14.67 3.65 -20.65
C VAL A 239 15.73 3.74 -19.57
N LEU A 240 15.46 3.30 -18.33
CA LEU A 240 16.37 3.47 -17.20
C LEU A 240 17.74 2.79 -17.38
N TYR A 241 17.77 1.70 -18.15
CA TYR A 241 19.02 0.98 -18.46
C TYR A 241 19.57 1.33 -19.85
N GLY A 242 19.09 2.39 -20.48
CA GLY A 242 19.59 2.89 -21.76
C GLY A 242 19.37 1.93 -22.95
N LYS A 243 18.39 1.03 -22.86
CA LYS A 243 18.10 0.02 -23.90
C LYS A 243 17.31 0.56 -25.09
N GLY A 244 16.88 1.82 -25.05
CA GLY A 244 16.15 2.44 -26.14
C GLY A 244 15.70 3.86 -25.82
N GLN A 245 15.17 4.54 -26.84
CA GLN A 245 14.62 5.88 -26.68
C GLN A 245 13.24 5.82 -26.01
N PRO A 246 12.91 6.73 -25.07
CA PRO A 246 11.65 6.71 -24.33
C PRO A 246 10.41 6.62 -25.22
N LYS A 247 10.34 7.44 -26.27
CA LYS A 247 9.20 7.46 -27.17
C LYS A 247 8.98 6.11 -27.87
N ALA A 248 10.04 5.50 -28.41
CA ALA A 248 9.94 4.25 -29.15
C ALA A 248 9.48 3.09 -28.25
N LEU A 249 10.04 2.99 -27.05
CA LEU A 249 9.68 1.95 -26.09
C LEU A 249 8.24 2.10 -25.59
N LEU A 250 7.77 3.33 -25.40
CA LEU A 250 6.38 3.61 -25.02
C LEU A 250 5.39 3.37 -26.17
N ASP A 251 5.77 3.72 -27.40
CA ASP A 251 4.94 3.44 -28.59
C ASP A 251 4.78 1.90 -28.78
N GLU A 252 5.84 1.12 -28.52
CA GLU A 252 5.77 -0.34 -28.52
C GLU A 252 4.88 -0.89 -27.39
N ALA A 253 5.02 -0.38 -26.18
CA ALA A 253 4.16 -0.75 -25.04
C ALA A 253 2.69 -0.41 -25.30
N ALA A 254 2.42 0.73 -25.94
CA ALA A 254 1.07 1.13 -26.34
C ALA A 254 0.50 0.19 -27.41
N ALA A 255 1.30 -0.22 -28.41
CA ALA A 255 0.88 -1.18 -29.43
C ALA A 255 0.56 -2.57 -28.82
N LYS A 256 1.40 -3.05 -27.90
CA LYS A 256 1.16 -4.28 -27.13
C LYS A 256 -0.14 -4.17 -26.31
N SER A 257 -0.33 -3.04 -25.63
CA SER A 257 -1.53 -2.76 -24.84
C SER A 257 -2.80 -2.71 -25.68
N ALA A 258 -2.74 -2.12 -26.89
CA ALA A 258 -3.86 -2.10 -27.83
C ALA A 258 -4.25 -3.52 -28.30
N CYS A 259 -3.27 -4.41 -28.50
CA CYS A 259 -3.54 -5.81 -28.81
C CYS A 259 -4.21 -6.56 -27.63
N VAL A 260 -3.79 -6.27 -26.41
CA VAL A 260 -4.37 -6.83 -25.17
C VAL A 260 -5.84 -6.42 -25.01
N CYS A 261 -6.17 -5.16 -25.31
CA CYS A 261 -7.52 -4.61 -25.23
C CYS A 261 -8.46 -5.05 -26.37
N THR A 262 -7.94 -5.41 -27.55
CA THR A 262 -8.75 -5.85 -28.71
C THR A 262 -9.06 -7.35 -28.70
N LYS A 263 -8.26 -8.17 -28.01
CA LYS A 263 -8.60 -9.58 -27.74
C LYS A 263 -9.74 -9.64 -26.72
N ARG A 264 -10.99 -9.69 -27.22
CA ARG A 264 -12.23 -9.86 -26.44
C ARG A 264 -12.03 -10.85 -25.29
N SER A 265 -12.39 -10.41 -24.09
CA SER A 265 -12.67 -11.24 -22.91
C SER A 265 -13.83 -12.20 -23.17
#